data_AF-A0A2A2GWK0-F1
#
_entry.id   AF-A0A2A2GWK0-F1
#
_cell.length_a   1.000
_cell.length_b   1.000
_cell.length_c   1.000
_cell.angle_alpha   90.00
_cell.angle_beta   90.00
_cell.angle_gamma   90.00
#
_symmetry.space_group_name_H-M   'P 1'
#
loop_
_entity.id
_entity.type
_entity.pdbx_description
1 polymer ?
#
loop_
_entity_poly.entity_id
_entity_poly.type
_entity_poly.pdbx_seq_one_letter_code
_entity_poly.pdbx_strand_id
1 'polypeptide(L)'
;MPDNSMRYGTDKNDDLYGSDSNDTLFGNNGDDKLSGGKGNDILFGGCGNDHLSGGSGDDKLFGGSGNDHLFGDSGNDNLYGDKGADRLTGGEGNDTFNYLSLDDSLSESPDTITDFEMGKDKIDISTLNIDPDDNFVAIQLVDHFTHRKNEMLFSYSEQENLTKLMLDHDGDGVGEFQINIIGKMNDITNIKLLM
;
A
#
# COMPACT_ATOMS: atom_id res chain seq x y z
N MET A 1 3.95 -29.62 -16.78
CA MET A 1 4.58 -28.83 -15.71
C MET A 1 3.75 -27.56 -15.59
N PRO A 2 3.45 -27.05 -14.39
CA PRO A 2 2.90 -25.70 -14.25
C PRO A 2 3.88 -24.73 -14.93
N ASP A 3 3.37 -23.79 -15.72
CA ASP A 3 4.17 -22.85 -16.52
C ASP A 3 4.38 -21.58 -15.72
N ASN A 4 5.25 -21.63 -14.71
CA ASN A 4 5.68 -20.42 -14.02
C ASN A 4 6.40 -19.53 -15.03
N SER A 5 5.72 -18.47 -15.45
CA SER A 5 6.12 -17.60 -16.54
C SER A 5 6.65 -16.29 -15.98
N MET A 6 7.75 -15.84 -16.57
CA MET A 6 8.25 -14.49 -16.37
C MET A 6 7.96 -13.68 -17.62
N ARG A 7 7.18 -12.60 -17.50
CA ARG A 7 6.74 -11.77 -18.62
C ARG A 7 7.15 -10.32 -18.41
N TYR A 8 7.53 -9.67 -19.50
CA TYR A 8 8.00 -8.30 -19.52
C TYR A 8 7.20 -7.50 -20.55
N GLY A 9 6.72 -6.34 -20.15
CA GLY A 9 6.26 -5.26 -21.03
C GLY A 9 7.44 -4.52 -21.65
N THR A 10 7.17 -3.32 -22.11
CA THR A 10 8.02 -2.46 -22.90
C THR A 10 8.08 -1.07 -22.26
N ASP A 11 8.54 -0.06 -23.01
CA ASP A 11 8.52 1.33 -22.53
C ASP A 11 7.18 2.03 -22.83
N LYS A 12 6.11 1.27 -23.06
CA LYS A 12 4.78 1.75 -23.45
C LYS A 12 3.74 0.96 -22.66
N ASN A 13 2.52 1.48 -22.67
CA ASN A 13 1.35 0.81 -22.13
C ASN A 13 1.17 -0.60 -22.72
N ASP A 14 1.24 -1.60 -21.85
CA ASP A 14 1.14 -3.01 -22.14
C ASP A 14 0.00 -3.67 -21.36
N ASP A 15 -0.58 -4.71 -21.97
CA ASP A 15 -1.51 -5.62 -21.28
C ASP A 15 -0.80 -6.97 -21.07
N LEU A 16 -0.48 -7.31 -19.83
CA LEU A 16 0.21 -8.54 -19.44
C LEU A 16 -0.73 -9.45 -18.65
N TYR A 17 -0.73 -10.73 -19.02
CA TYR A 17 -1.55 -11.77 -18.38
C TYR A 17 -0.66 -12.94 -17.99
N GLY A 18 -0.76 -13.36 -16.73
CA GLY A 18 -0.25 -14.62 -16.24
C GLY A 18 -1.19 -15.77 -16.60
N SER A 19 -1.19 -16.80 -15.77
CA SER A 19 -1.74 -18.11 -16.05
C SER A 19 -2.45 -18.68 -14.81
N ASP A 20 -2.55 -20.01 -14.73
CA ASP A 20 -3.08 -20.70 -13.54
C ASP A 20 -1.93 -21.14 -12.58
N SER A 21 -0.71 -20.65 -12.82
CA SER A 21 0.51 -21.00 -12.07
C SER A 21 1.17 -19.72 -11.55
N ASN A 22 2.08 -19.86 -10.59
CA ASN A 22 2.81 -18.72 -10.03
C ASN A 22 3.67 -18.02 -11.08
N ASP A 23 3.33 -16.78 -11.40
CA ASP A 23 3.91 -15.97 -12.45
C ASP A 23 4.64 -14.75 -11.89
N THR A 24 5.49 -14.14 -12.73
CA THR A 24 6.08 -12.83 -12.44
C THR A 24 5.92 -11.93 -13.65
N LEU A 25 5.26 -10.79 -13.46
CA LEU A 25 4.94 -9.83 -14.51
C LEU A 25 5.64 -8.50 -14.22
N PHE A 26 6.24 -7.90 -15.25
CA PHE A 26 6.89 -6.60 -15.19
C PHE A 26 6.33 -5.68 -16.27
N GLY A 27 5.62 -4.61 -15.91
CA GLY A 27 5.12 -3.59 -16.86
C GLY A 27 6.25 -2.77 -17.48
N ASN A 28 7.11 -2.24 -16.61
CA ASN A 28 8.24 -1.34 -16.90
C ASN A 28 7.83 0.13 -17.00
N ASN A 29 7.73 0.72 -18.19
CA ASN A 29 7.28 2.12 -18.32
C ASN A 29 5.98 2.16 -19.12
N GLY A 30 5.14 3.15 -18.83
CA GLY A 30 3.84 3.31 -19.48
C GLY A 30 2.72 3.01 -18.49
N ASP A 31 1.49 3.36 -18.84
CA ASP A 31 0.33 3.01 -18.02
C ASP A 31 -0.10 1.57 -18.38
N ASP A 32 0.33 0.61 -17.57
CA ASP A 32 0.25 -0.82 -17.84
C ASP A 32 -0.96 -1.48 -17.15
N LYS A 33 -1.37 -2.62 -17.70
CA LYS A 33 -2.36 -3.51 -17.06
C LYS A 33 -1.78 -4.89 -16.88
N LEU A 34 -1.65 -5.31 -15.63
CA LEU A 34 -1.11 -6.61 -15.26
C LEU A 34 -2.20 -7.43 -14.56
N SER A 35 -2.36 -8.68 -14.98
CA SER A 35 -3.25 -9.65 -14.33
C SER A 35 -2.50 -10.96 -14.07
N GLY A 36 -2.33 -11.33 -12.80
CA GLY A 36 -1.62 -12.54 -12.38
C GLY A 36 -2.37 -13.81 -12.77
N GLY A 37 -3.64 -13.88 -12.41
CA GLY A 37 -4.52 -14.99 -12.78
C GLY A 37 -4.80 -15.88 -11.59
N LYS A 38 -4.36 -17.14 -11.61
CA LYS A 38 -4.33 -17.97 -10.41
C LYS A 38 -2.90 -18.32 -10.06
N GLY A 39 -2.67 -18.61 -8.80
CA GLY A 39 -1.34 -18.92 -8.29
C GLY A 39 -0.90 -17.79 -7.38
N ASN A 40 0.29 -17.93 -6.82
CA ASN A 40 0.87 -16.88 -6.00
C ASN A 40 1.83 -16.09 -6.89
N ASP A 41 1.38 -14.94 -7.35
CA ASP A 41 1.97 -14.13 -8.40
C ASP A 41 2.75 -12.95 -7.84
N ILE A 42 3.67 -12.43 -8.65
CA ILE A 42 4.41 -11.21 -8.35
C ILE A 42 4.26 -10.24 -9.53
N LEU A 43 3.63 -9.10 -9.28
CA LEU A 43 3.36 -8.08 -10.29
C LEU A 43 4.13 -6.80 -9.95
N PHE A 44 4.88 -6.27 -10.92
CA PHE A 44 5.55 -4.98 -10.86
C PHE A 44 4.99 -4.08 -11.96
N GLY A 45 4.28 -3.01 -11.60
CA GLY A 45 3.79 -2.00 -12.55
C GLY A 45 4.95 -1.26 -13.19
N GLY A 46 5.69 -0.51 -12.37
CA GLY A 46 6.89 0.19 -12.78
C GLY A 46 6.66 1.70 -12.78
N CYS A 47 6.84 2.37 -13.91
CA CYS A 47 6.63 3.80 -14.03
C CYS A 47 5.40 4.08 -14.91
N GLY A 48 4.40 4.77 -14.37
CA GLY A 48 3.15 5.02 -15.07
C GLY A 48 1.98 4.96 -14.09
N ASN A 49 0.76 5.14 -14.58
CA ASN A 49 -0.43 4.90 -13.76
C ASN A 49 -0.96 3.50 -14.09
N ASP A 50 -0.54 2.54 -13.31
CA ASP A 50 -0.71 1.12 -13.59
C ASP A 50 -1.99 0.55 -12.97
N HIS A 51 -2.45 -0.56 -13.53
CA HIS A 51 -3.55 -1.34 -13.01
C HIS A 51 -3.13 -2.79 -12.82
N LEU A 52 -3.01 -3.21 -11.56
CA LEU A 52 -2.53 -4.53 -11.17
C LEU A 52 -3.65 -5.31 -10.50
N SER A 53 -3.91 -6.53 -10.98
CA SER A 53 -4.82 -7.51 -10.36
C SER A 53 -4.05 -8.80 -10.11
N GLY A 54 -3.95 -9.20 -8.84
CA GLY A 54 -3.30 -10.45 -8.44
C GLY A 54 -4.11 -11.65 -8.94
N GLY A 55 -5.39 -11.68 -8.56
CA GLY A 55 -6.33 -12.70 -8.99
C GLY A 55 -6.62 -13.65 -7.83
N SER A 56 -6.31 -14.95 -7.97
CA SER A 56 -6.52 -15.89 -6.88
C SER A 56 -5.21 -16.51 -6.42
N GLY A 57 -4.94 -16.47 -5.12
CA GLY A 57 -3.70 -16.95 -4.51
C GLY A 57 -3.11 -15.85 -3.65
N ASP A 58 -2.03 -16.15 -2.93
CA ASP A 58 -1.39 -15.12 -2.10
C ASP A 58 -0.37 -14.35 -2.95
N ASP A 59 -0.73 -13.13 -3.34
CA ASP A 59 -0.02 -12.34 -4.35
C ASP A 59 0.86 -11.22 -3.74
N LYS A 60 1.77 -10.71 -4.56
CA LYS A 60 2.57 -9.52 -4.26
C LYS A 60 2.48 -8.52 -5.39
N LEU A 61 1.96 -7.34 -5.10
CA LEU A 61 1.74 -6.28 -6.07
C LEU A 61 2.57 -5.05 -5.69
N PHE A 62 3.38 -4.57 -6.64
CA PHE A 62 4.18 -3.37 -6.52
C PHE A 62 3.74 -2.39 -7.61
N GLY A 63 3.12 -1.27 -7.25
CA GLY A 63 2.68 -0.23 -8.18
C GLY A 63 3.87 0.43 -8.85
N GLY A 64 4.74 1.05 -8.04
CA GLY A 64 6.01 1.59 -8.47
C GLY A 64 6.01 3.11 -8.40
N SER A 65 5.88 3.81 -9.52
CA SER A 65 5.78 5.27 -9.51
C SER A 65 4.68 5.75 -10.44
N GLY A 66 3.87 6.67 -9.95
CA GLY A 66 2.66 7.15 -10.61
C GLY A 66 1.45 6.80 -9.75
N ASN A 67 0.24 7.09 -10.22
CA ASN A 67 -0.96 6.82 -9.42
C ASN A 67 -1.57 5.50 -9.84
N ASP A 68 -1.34 4.47 -9.04
CA ASP A 68 -1.63 3.10 -9.39
C ASP A 68 -2.94 2.61 -8.77
N HIS A 69 -3.51 1.58 -9.39
CA HIS A 69 -4.66 0.85 -8.86
C HIS A 69 -4.29 -0.61 -8.67
N LEU A 70 -4.21 -1.06 -7.41
CA LEU A 70 -3.85 -2.42 -7.04
C LEU A 70 -5.05 -3.16 -6.46
N PHE A 71 -5.28 -4.37 -6.95
CA PHE A 71 -6.32 -5.30 -6.50
C PHE A 71 -5.66 -6.63 -6.13
N GLY A 72 -5.65 -6.99 -4.84
CA GLY A 72 -5.22 -8.32 -4.40
C GLY A 72 -6.18 -9.42 -4.89
N ASP A 73 -7.47 -9.09 -4.90
CA ASP A 73 -8.59 -9.95 -5.30
C ASP A 73 -8.90 -11.06 -4.28
N SER A 74 -8.35 -12.26 -4.38
CA SER A 74 -8.65 -13.36 -3.45
C SER A 74 -7.38 -14.03 -2.97
N GLY A 75 -7.12 -13.98 -1.67
CA GLY A 75 -5.87 -14.50 -1.10
C GLY A 75 -5.41 -13.65 0.06
N ASN A 76 -4.25 -13.93 0.62
CA ASN A 76 -3.63 -13.03 1.60
C ASN A 76 -2.54 -12.24 0.89
N ASP A 77 -2.89 -11.06 0.43
CA ASP A 77 -2.08 -10.33 -0.53
C ASP A 77 -1.17 -9.30 0.15
N ASN A 78 -0.06 -8.99 -0.50
CA ASN A 78 0.84 -7.92 -0.07
C ASN A 78 0.87 -6.83 -1.14
N LEU A 79 0.31 -5.68 -0.80
CA LEU A 79 0.20 -4.55 -1.71
C LEU A 79 1.20 -3.47 -1.29
N TYR A 80 1.96 -2.98 -2.26
CA TYR A 80 2.91 -1.88 -2.17
C TYR A 80 2.50 -0.87 -3.24
N GLY A 81 1.89 0.25 -2.85
CA GLY A 81 1.63 1.35 -3.78
C GLY A 81 2.94 1.93 -4.33
N ASP A 82 3.94 2.01 -3.46
CA ASP A 82 5.19 2.74 -3.67
C ASP A 82 4.88 4.24 -3.91
N LYS A 83 5.45 4.90 -4.91
CA LYS A 83 5.35 6.36 -5.03
C LYS A 83 4.13 6.78 -5.82
N GLY A 84 3.20 7.47 -5.17
CA GLY A 84 2.07 8.04 -5.88
C GLY A 84 0.94 8.41 -4.95
N ALA A 85 -0.21 8.71 -5.53
CA ALA A 85 -1.48 8.63 -4.84
C ALA A 85 -2.21 7.37 -5.31
N ASP A 86 -1.97 6.26 -4.64
CA ASP A 86 -2.42 4.96 -5.09
C ASP A 86 -3.79 4.58 -4.51
N ARG A 87 -4.48 3.67 -5.19
CA ARG A 87 -5.70 3.05 -4.67
C ARG A 87 -5.46 1.57 -4.50
N LEU A 88 -5.50 1.14 -3.24
CA LEU A 88 -5.20 -0.23 -2.84
C LEU A 88 -6.49 -0.92 -2.41
N THR A 89 -6.77 -2.08 -2.98
CA THR A 89 -7.94 -2.91 -2.67
C THR A 89 -7.43 -4.30 -2.34
N GLY A 90 -7.58 -4.73 -1.09
CA GLY A 90 -7.11 -6.05 -0.65
C GLY A 90 -7.96 -7.15 -1.28
N GLY A 91 -9.27 -7.04 -1.14
CA GLY A 91 -10.23 -8.04 -1.59
C GLY A 91 -10.59 -9.05 -0.49
N GLU A 92 -10.72 -10.32 -0.87
CA GLU A 92 -11.02 -11.39 0.05
C GLU A 92 -9.74 -11.95 0.68
N GLY A 93 -9.57 -11.81 1.99
CA GLY A 93 -8.54 -12.55 2.73
C GLY A 93 -8.03 -11.77 3.92
N ASN A 94 -6.75 -11.93 4.24
CA ASN A 94 -6.08 -11.10 5.25
C ASN A 94 -4.91 -10.38 4.59
N ASP A 95 -5.18 -9.17 4.13
CA ASP A 95 -4.25 -8.46 3.26
C ASP A 95 -3.30 -7.58 4.06
N THR A 96 -2.15 -7.29 3.48
CA THR A 96 -1.16 -6.39 4.08
C THR A 96 -0.83 -5.27 3.11
N PHE A 97 -1.16 -4.04 3.52
CA PHE A 97 -0.79 -2.80 2.84
C PHE A 97 0.53 -2.32 3.43
N ASN A 98 1.59 -2.35 2.63
CA ASN A 98 2.96 -2.15 3.09
C ASN A 98 3.49 -0.79 2.66
N TYR A 99 4.14 -0.10 3.60
CA TYR A 99 4.78 1.19 3.38
C TYR A 99 6.24 1.12 3.85
N LEU A 100 7.17 1.32 2.93
CA LEU A 100 8.60 1.15 3.15
C LEU A 100 9.33 2.49 3.33
N SER A 101 8.75 3.58 2.84
CA SER A 101 9.29 4.93 2.92
C SER A 101 8.19 5.97 3.15
N LEU A 102 8.57 7.15 3.66
CA LEU A 102 7.63 8.27 3.86
C LEU A 102 7.13 8.83 2.52
N ASP A 103 7.92 8.71 1.45
CA ASP A 103 7.52 9.16 0.11
C ASP A 103 6.55 8.20 -0.60
N ASP A 104 6.20 7.07 0.03
CA ASP A 104 5.20 6.14 -0.50
C ASP A 104 3.77 6.67 -0.33
N SER A 105 3.52 7.62 0.60
CA SER A 105 2.16 8.17 0.79
C SER A 105 2.20 9.55 1.42
N LEU A 106 2.69 10.53 0.65
CA LEU A 106 2.80 11.92 1.09
C LEU A 106 1.42 12.53 1.36
N SER A 107 1.30 13.41 2.35
CA SER A 107 0.02 14.06 2.70
C SER A 107 -0.63 14.87 1.57
N GLU A 108 0.14 15.33 0.60
CA GLU A 108 -0.33 16.02 -0.61
C GLU A 108 -0.83 15.08 -1.73
N SER A 109 -0.39 13.83 -1.71
CA SER A 109 -0.76 12.77 -2.65
C SER A 109 -0.96 11.45 -1.89
N PRO A 110 -1.92 11.39 -0.95
CA PRO A 110 -2.04 10.25 -0.04
C PRO A 110 -2.67 9.05 -0.74
N ASP A 111 -2.16 7.88 -0.42
CA ASP A 111 -2.77 6.61 -0.77
C ASP A 111 -4.15 6.45 -0.15
N THR A 112 -4.95 5.62 -0.82
CA THR A 112 -6.29 5.26 -0.37
C THR A 112 -6.48 3.74 -0.38
N ILE A 113 -6.62 3.18 0.81
CA ILE A 113 -7.09 1.79 0.99
C ILE A 113 -8.62 1.79 0.91
N THR A 114 -9.18 0.98 0.02
CA THR A 114 -10.59 1.14 -0.39
C THR A 114 -11.57 0.19 0.30
N ASP A 115 -11.10 -0.90 0.89
CA ASP A 115 -11.95 -1.99 1.41
C ASP A 115 -11.47 -2.60 2.73
N PHE A 116 -10.62 -1.88 3.48
CA PHE A 116 -9.99 -2.37 4.71
C PHE A 116 -10.97 -3.03 5.71
N GLU A 117 -10.75 -4.29 6.04
CA GLU A 117 -11.51 -5.07 7.01
C GLU A 117 -10.78 -5.22 8.35
N MET A 118 -11.29 -4.53 9.38
CA MET A 118 -10.78 -4.62 10.75
C MET A 118 -10.76 -6.08 11.25
N GLY A 119 -9.65 -6.47 11.88
CA GLY A 119 -9.43 -7.83 12.39
C GLY A 119 -8.92 -8.84 11.35
N LYS A 120 -8.88 -8.50 10.06
CA LYS A 120 -8.26 -9.29 9.00
C LYS A 120 -7.03 -8.59 8.42
N ASP A 121 -7.26 -7.43 7.83
CA ASP A 121 -6.24 -6.73 7.06
C ASP A 121 -5.26 -6.01 7.96
N LYS A 122 -4.10 -5.65 7.42
CA LYS A 122 -3.03 -4.99 8.16
C LYS A 122 -2.44 -3.85 7.36
N ILE A 123 -2.08 -2.79 8.06
CA ILE A 123 -1.24 -1.73 7.52
C ILE A 123 0.13 -1.92 8.16
N ASP A 124 1.14 -2.23 7.36
CA ASP A 124 2.52 -2.39 7.83
C ASP A 124 3.32 -1.12 7.53
N ILE A 125 3.61 -0.37 8.59
CA ILE A 125 4.50 0.80 8.58
C ILE A 125 5.74 0.54 9.47
N SER A 126 6.03 -0.72 9.79
CA SER A 126 7.13 -1.09 10.67
C SER A 126 8.50 -0.83 10.06
N THR A 127 8.57 -0.69 8.74
CA THR A 127 9.78 -0.40 7.98
C THR A 127 10.02 1.09 7.77
N LEU A 128 9.05 1.95 8.07
CA LEU A 128 9.27 3.39 8.10
C LEU A 128 10.34 3.66 9.16
N ASN A 129 11.57 3.86 8.69
CA ASN A 129 12.71 4.11 9.56
C ASN A 129 12.66 5.57 10.02
N ILE A 130 11.81 5.79 11.01
CA ILE A 130 11.43 7.11 11.52
C ILE A 130 12.59 7.78 12.30
N ASP A 131 13.68 7.07 12.62
CA ASP A 131 14.96 7.70 12.99
C ASP A 131 16.14 6.68 12.92
N PRO A 132 17.09 6.78 11.97
CA PRO A 132 18.28 5.91 11.96
C PRO A 132 19.29 6.20 13.08
N ASP A 133 19.24 7.37 13.72
CA ASP A 133 20.25 7.85 14.66
C ASP A 133 19.75 7.91 16.11
N ASP A 134 18.44 7.82 16.35
CA ASP A 134 17.84 7.96 17.67
C ASP A 134 17.45 6.60 18.29
N ASN A 135 17.70 6.46 19.60
CA ASN A 135 17.33 5.27 20.37
C ASN A 135 15.81 5.15 20.40
N PHE A 136 15.21 4.45 19.43
CA PHE A 136 13.82 3.99 19.40
C PHE A 136 12.83 4.98 20.05
N VAL A 137 12.51 6.07 19.36
CA VAL A 137 11.35 6.88 19.74
C VAL A 137 10.12 6.20 19.16
N ALA A 138 9.40 5.45 20.01
CA ALA A 138 8.14 4.83 19.66
C ALA A 138 7.15 5.88 19.13
N ILE A 139 6.39 5.49 18.09
CA ILE A 139 5.32 6.32 17.52
C ILE A 139 4.35 6.73 18.64
N GLN A 140 4.14 8.03 18.83
CA GLN A 140 3.26 8.56 19.86
C GLN A 140 1.89 8.88 19.25
N LEU A 141 0.85 8.16 19.71
CA LEU A 141 -0.52 8.49 19.32
C LEU A 141 -0.98 9.78 20.01
N VAL A 142 -1.51 10.71 19.22
CA VAL A 142 -2.00 12.01 19.69
C VAL A 142 -3.38 12.31 19.12
N ASP A 143 -4.10 13.24 19.75
CA ASP A 143 -5.37 13.79 19.25
C ASP A 143 -5.17 15.08 18.42
N HIS A 144 -3.97 15.66 18.48
CA HIS A 144 -3.46 16.74 17.63
C HIS A 144 -1.92 16.75 17.67
N PHE A 145 -1.27 17.20 16.59
CA PHE A 145 0.19 17.33 16.59
C PHE A 145 0.65 18.42 17.57
N THR A 146 1.64 18.08 18.39
CA THR A 146 2.24 18.90 19.43
C THR A 146 3.63 19.41 19.06
N HIS A 147 4.02 19.27 17.79
CA HIS A 147 5.33 19.64 17.24
C HIS A 147 6.45 18.79 17.88
N ARG A 148 6.17 17.50 18.04
CA ARG A 148 7.16 16.50 18.40
C ARG A 148 7.29 15.54 17.26
N LYS A 149 8.52 15.10 17.03
CA LYS A 149 8.79 14.04 16.07
C LYS A 149 7.98 12.80 16.40
N ASN A 150 7.60 12.09 15.34
CA ASN A 150 7.05 10.74 15.36
C ASN A 150 5.67 10.67 16.02
N GLU A 151 4.90 11.75 15.89
CA GLU A 151 3.52 11.78 16.34
C GLU A 151 2.60 11.22 15.26
N MET A 152 1.70 10.33 15.67
CA MET A 152 0.72 9.73 14.79
C MET A 152 -0.67 10.16 15.21
N LEU A 153 -1.40 10.75 14.28
CA LEU A 153 -2.77 11.18 14.44
C LEU A 153 -3.68 10.23 13.66
N PHE A 154 -4.73 9.78 14.32
CA PHE A 154 -5.79 8.99 13.71
C PHE A 154 -7.11 9.74 13.84
N SER A 155 -7.80 9.95 12.73
CA SER A 155 -9.09 10.66 12.70
C SER A 155 -10.09 9.97 11.77
N TYR A 156 -11.38 10.15 12.04
CA TYR A 156 -12.46 9.65 11.18
C TYR A 156 -13.48 10.75 10.93
N SER A 157 -13.85 10.92 9.66
CA SER A 157 -14.90 11.84 9.22
C SER A 157 -16.14 11.06 8.80
N GLU A 158 -17.25 11.24 9.53
CA GLU A 158 -18.55 10.65 9.17
C GLU A 158 -19.09 11.20 7.85
N GLN A 159 -18.81 12.47 7.53
CA GLN A 159 -19.29 13.10 6.31
C GLN A 159 -18.64 12.47 5.07
N GLU A 160 -17.33 12.19 5.15
CA GLU A 160 -16.56 11.63 4.05
C GLU A 160 -16.51 10.09 4.09
N ASN A 161 -17.01 9.47 5.18
CA ASN A 161 -16.82 8.06 5.50
C ASN A 161 -15.36 7.64 5.31
N LEU A 162 -14.45 8.43 5.88
CA LEU A 162 -13.01 8.31 5.65
C LEU A 162 -12.26 8.39 6.98
N THR A 163 -11.46 7.36 7.24
CA THR A 163 -10.42 7.39 8.25
C THR A 163 -9.14 7.97 7.64
N LYS A 164 -8.47 8.85 8.37
CA LYS A 164 -7.13 9.33 8.03
C LYS A 164 -6.15 8.93 9.10
N LEU A 165 -5.07 8.31 8.67
CA LEU A 165 -3.87 8.11 9.45
C LEU A 165 -2.83 9.14 8.98
N MET A 166 -2.28 9.92 9.89
CA MET A 166 -1.24 10.91 9.59
C MET A 166 -0.06 10.73 10.52
N LEU A 167 1.15 10.90 10.02
CA LEU A 167 2.40 10.86 10.78
C LEU A 167 3.14 12.19 10.57
N ASP A 168 3.43 12.88 11.67
CA ASP A 168 4.37 14.02 11.76
C ASP A 168 5.72 13.44 12.16
N HIS A 169 6.62 13.32 11.19
CA HIS A 169 7.93 12.72 11.36
C HIS A 169 8.96 13.74 11.84
N ASP A 170 8.97 14.96 11.27
CA ASP A 170 10.03 15.94 11.57
C ASP A 170 9.74 16.81 12.81
N GLY A 171 8.51 16.77 13.32
CA GLY A 171 8.06 17.46 14.51
C GLY A 171 7.72 18.92 14.28
N ASP A 172 7.43 19.35 13.04
CA ASP A 172 7.01 20.72 12.75
C ASP A 172 5.52 20.98 13.04
N GLY A 173 4.75 19.96 13.42
CA GLY A 173 3.32 20.02 13.70
C GLY A 173 2.43 19.72 12.49
N VAL A 174 3.01 19.30 11.36
CA VAL A 174 2.32 18.96 10.11
C VAL A 174 2.66 17.52 9.74
N GLY A 175 1.63 16.69 9.52
CA GLY A 175 1.87 15.32 9.07
C GLY A 175 2.33 15.29 7.62
N GLU A 176 3.48 14.67 7.33
CA GLU A 176 4.05 14.55 5.99
C GLU A 176 3.66 13.24 5.31
N PHE A 177 3.34 12.21 6.09
CA PHE A 177 2.82 10.93 5.60
C PHE A 177 1.35 10.79 6.00
N GLN A 178 0.50 10.39 5.05
CA GLN A 178 -0.91 10.18 5.29
C GLN A 178 -1.43 8.98 4.52
N ILE A 179 -2.18 8.09 5.18
CA ILE A 179 -2.97 7.04 4.53
C ILE A 179 -4.45 7.37 4.72
N ASN A 180 -5.21 7.32 3.64
CA ASN A 180 -6.66 7.34 3.68
C ASN A 180 -7.20 5.91 3.72
N ILE A 181 -8.15 5.64 4.60
CA ILE A 181 -8.90 4.38 4.63
C ILE A 181 -10.38 4.70 4.43
N ILE A 182 -10.99 4.12 3.41
CA ILE A 182 -12.44 4.23 3.21
C ILE A 182 -13.15 3.41 4.29
N GLY A 183 -14.08 4.06 4.99
CA GLY A 183 -14.78 3.48 6.12
C GLY A 183 -14.21 3.91 7.46
N LYS A 184 -14.81 3.35 8.52
CA LYS A 184 -14.45 3.65 9.90
C LYS A 184 -13.54 2.58 10.46
N MET A 185 -12.30 2.95 10.78
CA MET A 185 -11.49 2.18 11.72
C MET A 185 -11.79 2.65 13.17
N ASN A 186 -11.92 1.71 14.10
CA ASN A 186 -12.29 2.03 15.49
C ASN A 186 -11.08 2.08 16.44
N ASP A 187 -9.96 1.48 16.03
CA ASP A 187 -8.70 1.47 16.74
C ASP A 187 -7.55 1.22 15.73
N ILE A 188 -6.33 1.15 16.25
CA ILE A 188 -5.10 0.94 15.46
C ILE A 188 -4.53 -0.48 15.60
N THR A 189 -5.31 -1.46 16.09
CA THR A 189 -4.78 -2.80 16.41
C THR A 189 -4.28 -3.57 15.18
N ASN A 190 -4.80 -3.23 14.00
CA ASN A 190 -4.36 -3.77 12.71
C ASN A 190 -3.18 -3.00 12.08
N ILE A 191 -2.69 -1.96 12.74
CA ILE A 191 -1.52 -1.20 12.28
C ILE A 191 -0.27 -1.79 12.95
N LYS A 192 0.62 -2.34 12.14
CA LYS A 192 1.90 -2.88 12.60
C LYS A 192 2.92 -1.76 12.63
N LEU A 193 3.30 -1.38 13.84
CA LEU A 193 4.32 -0.38 14.14
C LEU A 193 5.67 -1.07 14.39
N LEU A 194 6.77 -0.33 14.21
CA LEU A 194 8.08 -0.77 14.68
C LEU A 194 8.03 -0.91 16.23
N MET A 195 8.45 -2.06 16.75
CA MET A 195 8.55 -2.34 18.20
C MET A 195 9.97 -2.13 18.72
#